data_AF-A0A2H6JUQ1-F1
#
_entry.id   AF-A0A2H6JUQ1-F1
#
_cell.length_a   1.000
_cell.length_b   1.000
_cell.length_c   1.000
_cell.angle_alpha   90.00
_cell.angle_beta   90.00
_cell.angle_gamma   90.00
#
_symmetry.space_group_name_H-M   'P 1'
#
loop_
_entity.id
_entity.type
_entity.pdbx_description
1 polymer ?
#
loop_
_entity_poly.entity_id
_entity_poly.type
_entity_poly.pdbx_seq_one_letter_code
_entity_poly.pdbx_strand_id
1 'polypeptide(L)'
;MKIKTSNKVKRKVIFVLLGSILVLGILAAGCTQKAPQKKATTTTTTPPASNVTKPVNKSVTKPVTKPVSEIPSAYAGKTNPYLGNQNAIAAGKKIYLASCVGCHGKTGATQPEADFSSAGWWSSKTDAYLLWKVSDGVTAEGMPSWNSTYKEDEIWDVLAYAKTLSK
;
A
#
# COMPACT_ATOMS: atom_id res chain seq x y z
N MET A 1 28.57 -47.00 -19.00
CA MET A 1 27.56 -47.29 -20.04
C MET A 1 26.48 -46.21 -19.96
N LYS A 2 26.43 -45.28 -20.92
CA LYS A 2 25.51 -44.12 -20.92
C LYS A 2 24.30 -44.45 -21.79
N ILE A 3 23.10 -44.42 -21.22
CA ILE A 3 21.85 -44.63 -21.96
C ILE A 3 21.29 -43.26 -22.32
N LYS A 4 21.32 -42.91 -23.61
CA LYS A 4 20.79 -41.67 -24.17
C LYS A 4 19.54 -42.02 -24.97
N THR A 5 18.37 -41.89 -24.36
CA THR A 5 17.09 -42.10 -25.04
C THR A 5 16.64 -40.82 -25.73
N SER A 6 16.56 -40.92 -27.06
CA SER A 6 16.06 -39.93 -28.00
C SER A 6 14.54 -39.84 -27.91
N ASN A 7 13.96 -38.63 -27.92
CA ASN A 7 12.58 -38.48 -28.36
C ASN A 7 12.40 -37.18 -29.17
N LYS A 8 12.39 -37.35 -30.49
CA LYS A 8 12.01 -36.34 -31.49
C LYS A 8 10.49 -36.22 -31.49
N VAL A 9 9.93 -35.12 -31.03
CA VAL A 9 8.56 -34.73 -31.39
C VAL A 9 8.63 -33.51 -32.31
N LYS A 10 8.17 -33.74 -33.53
CA LYS A 10 8.30 -32.88 -34.69
C LYS A 10 7.37 -31.67 -34.56
N ARG A 11 7.93 -30.49 -34.88
CA ARG A 11 7.24 -29.23 -35.14
C ARG A 11 6.13 -29.45 -36.18
N LYS A 12 4.91 -28.98 -35.89
CA LYS A 12 3.92 -28.65 -36.92
C LYS A 12 3.55 -27.18 -36.79
N VAL A 13 4.00 -26.46 -37.81
CA VAL A 13 3.74 -25.07 -38.12
C VAL A 13 2.30 -24.99 -38.65
N ILE A 14 1.46 -24.12 -38.07
CA ILE A 14 0.18 -23.71 -38.64
C ILE A 14 0.25 -22.20 -38.87
N PHE A 15 0.51 -21.84 -40.12
CA PHE A 15 0.29 -20.50 -40.70
C PHE A 15 -1.08 -20.54 -41.39
N VAL A 16 -2.07 -19.78 -40.92
CA VAL A 16 -3.29 -19.48 -41.72
C VAL A 16 -3.83 -18.08 -41.36
N LEU A 17 -3.64 -17.17 -42.32
CA LEU A 17 -4.52 -16.09 -42.80
C LEU A 17 -4.87 -14.88 -41.90
N LEU A 18 -4.18 -13.79 -42.23
CA LEU A 18 -4.69 -12.46 -42.57
C LEU A 18 -6.23 -12.28 -42.55
N GLY A 19 -6.69 -11.37 -41.69
CA GLY A 19 -8.02 -10.77 -41.73
C GLY A 19 -7.96 -9.29 -41.35
N SER A 20 -7.76 -8.44 -42.35
CA SER A 20 -7.87 -6.99 -42.25
C SER A 20 -9.31 -6.59 -41.96
N ILE A 21 -9.56 -5.91 -40.84
CA ILE A 21 -10.79 -5.12 -40.65
C ILE A 21 -10.37 -3.70 -40.30
N LEU A 22 -10.39 -2.88 -41.34
CA LEU A 22 -10.36 -1.42 -41.30
C LEU A 22 -11.77 -0.97 -40.89
N VAL A 23 -11.93 -0.40 -39.69
CA VAL A 23 -13.11 0.43 -39.40
C VAL A 23 -12.62 1.84 -39.13
N LEU A 24 -12.85 2.66 -40.15
CA LEU A 24 -12.74 4.11 -40.16
C LEU A 24 -13.88 4.71 -39.32
N GLY A 25 -13.52 5.68 -38.49
CA GLY A 25 -14.25 6.95 -38.40
C GLY A 25 -15.47 7.02 -37.50
N ILE A 26 -15.35 7.79 -36.42
CA ILE A 26 -16.23 8.92 -36.14
C ILE A 26 -15.56 9.89 -35.15
N LEU A 27 -15.33 11.10 -35.64
CA LEU A 27 -15.06 12.30 -34.87
C LEU A 27 -16.27 12.63 -33.99
N ALA A 28 -16.04 12.96 -32.72
CA ALA A 28 -16.89 13.90 -32.00
C ALA A 28 -16.01 14.75 -31.08
N ALA A 29 -15.71 15.96 -31.56
CA ALA A 29 -15.25 17.07 -30.75
C ALA A 29 -16.39 17.51 -29.83
N GLY A 30 -16.09 17.68 -28.54
CA GLY A 30 -17.00 18.22 -27.54
C GLY A 30 -16.21 18.96 -26.47
N CYS A 31 -15.95 20.23 -26.72
CA CYS A 31 -15.40 21.19 -25.76
C CYS A 31 -16.47 21.59 -24.73
N THR A 32 -16.01 22.08 -23.56
CA THR A 32 -16.75 22.93 -22.61
C THR A 32 -17.81 22.18 -21.78
N GLN A 33 -17.74 22.15 -20.44
CA GLN A 33 -18.09 23.32 -19.62
C GLN A 33 -17.24 23.53 -18.36
N LYS A 34 -16.93 24.81 -18.20
CA LYS A 34 -16.36 25.54 -17.07
C LYS A 34 -17.34 25.57 -15.87
N ALA A 35 -16.73 25.62 -14.68
CA ALA A 35 -17.25 25.69 -13.31
C ALA A 35 -18.52 26.53 -13.03
N PRO A 36 -19.10 26.33 -11.82
CA PRO A 36 -19.28 27.45 -10.91
C PRO A 36 -18.44 27.27 -9.64
N GLN A 37 -17.47 28.17 -9.47
CA GLN A 37 -16.79 28.37 -8.20
C GLN A 37 -17.76 29.07 -7.24
N LYS A 38 -18.08 28.42 -6.11
CA LYS A 38 -18.64 29.14 -4.96
C LYS A 38 -17.50 29.82 -4.22
N LYS A 39 -17.47 31.14 -4.37
CA LYS A 39 -16.59 32.06 -3.67
C LYS A 39 -17.13 32.32 -2.26
N ALA A 40 -16.20 32.37 -1.31
CA ALA A 40 -16.25 33.05 0.00
C ALA A 40 -17.21 32.47 1.06
N THR A 41 -16.63 32.05 2.19
CA THR A 41 -16.59 32.93 3.37
C THR A 41 -15.45 32.51 4.30
N THR A 42 -14.65 33.53 4.59
CA THR A 42 -13.55 33.63 5.54
C THR A 42 -14.06 33.36 6.96
N THR A 43 -13.40 32.48 7.71
CA THR A 43 -13.26 32.70 9.16
C THR A 43 -11.86 32.28 9.57
N THR A 44 -11.05 33.31 9.71
CA THR A 44 -9.82 33.33 10.49
C THR A 44 -10.12 32.96 11.93
N THR A 45 -9.50 31.90 12.45
CA THR A 45 -9.16 31.80 13.88
C THR A 45 -7.80 31.13 14.03
N THR A 46 -6.77 31.95 14.20
CA THR A 46 -5.42 31.61 14.68
C THR A 46 -5.49 31.23 16.18
N PRO A 47 -4.57 30.38 16.70
CA PRO A 47 -4.78 29.57 17.90
C PRO A 47 -4.34 30.26 19.18
N PRO A 48 -4.75 29.78 20.38
CA PRO A 48 -4.03 30.06 21.60
C PRO A 48 -2.92 29.02 21.83
N ALA A 49 -1.67 29.49 21.74
CA ALA A 49 -0.52 28.85 22.36
C ALA A 49 -0.54 29.13 23.88
N SER A 50 -0.36 28.08 24.70
CA SER A 50 0.20 28.09 26.07
C SER A 50 0.21 26.65 26.58
N ASN A 51 1.30 25.89 26.43
CA ASN A 51 2.47 25.80 27.32
C ASN A 51 2.14 25.25 28.71
N VAL A 52 2.42 23.94 28.93
CA VAL A 52 2.82 23.38 30.23
C VAL A 52 3.77 22.19 30.00
N THR A 53 5.05 22.48 30.21
CA THR A 53 6.05 21.72 30.99
C THR A 53 6.26 20.21 30.77
N LYS A 54 7.48 19.91 30.32
CA LYS A 54 8.22 18.63 30.36
C LYS A 54 8.16 17.96 31.75
N PRO A 55 8.24 16.62 31.80
CA PRO A 55 9.42 16.05 32.46
C PRO A 55 10.17 15.08 31.54
N VAL A 56 11.49 15.26 31.50
CA VAL A 56 12.44 14.23 31.08
C VAL A 56 12.26 13.08 32.05
N ASN A 57 11.97 11.88 31.56
CA ASN A 57 12.32 10.69 32.31
C ASN A 57 13.17 9.74 31.48
N LYS A 58 14.18 9.22 32.16
CA LYS A 58 15.37 8.56 31.65
C LYS A 58 15.04 7.14 31.17
N SER A 59 15.87 6.69 30.24
CA SER A 59 15.99 5.36 29.66
C SER A 59 15.71 4.20 30.62
N VAL A 60 14.88 3.25 30.19
CA VAL A 60 14.93 1.85 30.61
C VAL A 60 14.70 0.93 29.41
N THR A 61 15.64 0.02 29.23
CA THR A 61 15.74 -1.05 28.23
C THR A 61 14.71 -2.19 28.43
N LYS A 62 13.87 -2.47 27.42
CA LYS A 62 13.17 -3.75 27.15
C LYS A 62 12.53 -3.70 25.73
N PRO A 63 12.20 -4.85 25.09
CA PRO A 63 11.81 -4.88 23.68
C PRO A 63 10.50 -4.11 23.46
N VAL A 64 10.47 -3.31 22.40
CA VAL A 64 9.41 -2.32 22.13
C VAL A 64 8.11 -3.01 21.70
N THR A 65 7.35 -3.50 22.67
CA THR A 65 5.88 -3.56 22.56
C THR A 65 5.34 -2.19 22.98
N LYS A 66 5.21 -1.25 22.04
CA LYS A 66 4.46 -0.01 22.30
C LYS A 66 3.04 -0.38 22.76
N PRO A 67 2.54 0.17 23.88
CA PRO A 67 1.23 -0.19 24.40
C PRO A 67 0.13 0.22 23.42
N VAL A 68 -0.89 -0.64 23.28
CA VAL A 68 -2.11 -0.47 22.47
C VAL A 68 -2.83 0.86 22.74
N SER A 69 -2.54 1.52 23.87
CA SER A 69 -3.03 2.85 24.26
C SER A 69 -2.61 4.00 23.33
N GLU A 70 -1.74 3.78 22.34
CA GLU A 70 -1.36 4.79 21.33
C GLU A 70 -2.22 4.73 20.06
N ILE A 71 -2.98 3.65 19.81
CA ILE A 71 -3.77 3.52 18.57
C ILE A 71 -5.03 4.38 18.68
N PRO A 72 -5.30 5.33 17.75
CA PRO A 72 -6.52 6.12 17.75
C PRO A 72 -7.77 5.24 17.68
N SER A 73 -8.86 5.66 18.34
CA SER A 73 -10.11 4.91 18.43
C SER A 73 -10.71 4.55 17.07
N ALA A 74 -10.44 5.34 16.03
CA ALA A 74 -10.87 5.06 14.66
C ALA A 74 -10.29 3.75 14.08
N TYR A 75 -9.13 3.31 14.58
CA TYR A 75 -8.45 2.10 14.10
C TYR A 75 -8.51 0.93 15.08
N ALA A 76 -8.75 1.23 16.37
CA ALA A 76 -8.70 0.25 17.44
C ALA A 76 -9.57 -0.99 17.16
N GLY A 77 -8.98 -2.18 17.34
CA GLY A 77 -9.67 -3.46 17.19
C GLY A 77 -9.91 -3.92 15.75
N LYS A 78 -9.56 -3.14 14.73
CA LYS A 78 -9.66 -3.59 13.34
C LYS A 78 -8.64 -4.69 13.02
N THR A 79 -9.07 -5.64 12.19
CA THR A 79 -8.25 -6.73 11.64
C THR A 79 -8.34 -6.72 10.12
N ASN A 80 -7.32 -7.23 9.43
CA ASN A 80 -7.31 -7.29 7.97
C ASN A 80 -8.19 -8.47 7.49
N PRO A 81 -9.35 -8.22 6.85
CA PRO A 81 -10.25 -9.30 6.40
C PRO A 81 -9.75 -10.01 5.13
N TYR A 82 -8.68 -9.52 4.49
CA TYR A 82 -8.21 -9.96 3.18
C TYR A 82 -6.92 -10.79 3.21
N LEU A 83 -6.43 -11.15 4.39
CA LEU A 83 -5.25 -12.02 4.52
C LEU A 83 -5.49 -13.35 3.79
N GLY A 84 -4.57 -13.70 2.88
CA GLY A 84 -4.65 -14.93 2.06
C GLY A 84 -5.57 -14.85 0.84
N ASN A 85 -6.38 -13.80 0.70
CA ASN A 85 -7.24 -13.61 -0.46
C ASN A 85 -6.40 -13.21 -1.70
N GLN A 86 -6.39 -14.06 -2.73
CA GLN A 86 -5.54 -13.86 -3.91
C GLN A 86 -5.92 -12.62 -4.73
N ASN A 87 -7.20 -12.25 -4.78
CA ASN A 87 -7.64 -11.05 -5.51
C ASN A 87 -7.18 -9.78 -4.80
N ALA A 88 -7.34 -9.74 -3.47
CA ALA A 88 -6.85 -8.65 -2.63
C ALA A 88 -5.33 -8.50 -2.71
N ILE A 89 -4.60 -9.62 -2.61
CA ILE A 89 -3.13 -9.63 -2.76
C ILE A 89 -2.73 -9.09 -4.15
N ALA A 90 -3.44 -9.47 -5.22
CA ALA A 90 -3.17 -8.98 -6.57
C ALA A 90 -3.48 -7.48 -6.72
N ALA A 91 -4.56 -6.98 -6.11
CA ALA A 91 -4.90 -5.56 -6.07
C ALA A 91 -3.85 -4.77 -5.26
N GLY A 92 -3.55 -5.22 -4.05
CA GLY A 92 -2.54 -4.67 -3.16
C GLY A 92 -1.15 -4.62 -3.78
N LYS A 93 -0.78 -5.62 -4.57
CA LYS A 93 0.48 -5.62 -5.34
C LYS A 93 0.57 -4.42 -6.27
N LYS A 94 -0.51 -4.07 -6.98
CA LYS A 94 -0.53 -2.92 -7.90
C LYS A 94 -0.30 -1.63 -7.13
N ILE A 95 -0.96 -1.47 -5.98
CA ILE A 95 -0.81 -0.31 -5.10
C ILE A 95 0.63 -0.22 -4.56
N TYR A 96 1.15 -1.33 -4.03
CA TYR A 96 2.50 -1.38 -3.48
C TYR A 96 3.56 -0.96 -4.50
N LEU A 97 3.45 -1.48 -5.73
CA LEU A 97 4.38 -1.16 -6.80
C LEU A 97 4.25 0.28 -7.32
N ALA A 98 3.07 0.89 -7.20
CA ALA A 98 2.86 2.29 -7.60
C ALA A 98 3.37 3.27 -6.55
N SER A 99 3.19 2.95 -5.25
CA SER A 99 3.23 3.95 -4.18
C SER A 99 4.19 3.64 -3.03
N CYS A 100 4.52 2.37 -2.80
CA CYS A 100 5.30 1.96 -1.61
C CYS A 100 6.71 1.49 -1.96
N VAL A 101 6.88 0.87 -3.13
CA VAL A 101 8.11 0.19 -3.55
C VAL A 101 9.33 1.10 -3.63
N GLY A 102 9.13 2.40 -3.89
CA GLY A 102 10.22 3.37 -3.99
C GLY A 102 11.03 3.48 -2.69
N CYS A 103 10.38 3.37 -1.53
CA CYS A 103 11.03 3.47 -0.23
C CYS A 103 11.21 2.12 0.47
N HIS A 104 10.26 1.19 0.31
CA HIS A 104 10.26 -0.13 0.97
C HIS A 104 10.92 -1.25 0.12
N GLY A 105 11.24 -0.97 -1.14
CA GLY A 105 11.89 -1.91 -2.05
C GLY A 105 10.99 -3.05 -2.49
N LYS A 106 11.42 -3.83 -3.50
CA LYS A 106 10.61 -4.94 -4.04
C LYS A 106 10.45 -6.11 -3.05
N THR A 107 11.39 -6.26 -2.14
CA THR A 107 11.41 -7.32 -1.13
C THR A 107 10.87 -6.87 0.23
N GLY A 108 10.55 -5.58 0.40
CA GLY A 108 10.06 -5.05 1.66
C GLY A 108 11.12 -4.89 2.77
N ALA A 109 12.41 -4.99 2.44
CA ALA A 109 13.50 -5.09 3.42
C ALA A 109 14.45 -3.89 3.44
N THR A 110 14.10 -2.76 2.80
CA THR A 110 14.98 -1.58 2.74
C THR A 110 14.85 -0.66 3.96
N GLN A 111 13.80 -0.83 4.78
CA GLN A 111 13.53 -0.01 5.96
C GLN A 111 13.58 -0.91 7.21
N PRO A 112 14.59 -0.78 8.09
CA PRO A 112 14.72 -1.63 9.28
C PRO A 112 13.50 -1.59 10.21
N GLU A 113 12.89 -0.41 10.37
CA GLU A 113 11.70 -0.18 11.20
C GLU A 113 10.42 -0.74 10.55
N ALA A 114 10.47 -1.08 9.26
CA ALA A 114 9.39 -1.61 8.44
C ALA A 114 9.88 -2.76 7.54
N ASP A 115 10.58 -3.73 8.14
CA ASP A 115 11.09 -4.92 7.44
C ASP A 115 9.97 -5.94 7.22
N PHE A 116 9.28 -5.81 6.09
CA PHE A 116 8.18 -6.68 5.71
C PHE A 116 8.63 -8.10 5.35
N SER A 117 9.93 -8.34 5.20
CA SER A 117 10.46 -9.68 4.95
C SER A 117 10.57 -10.54 6.23
N SER A 118 10.47 -9.91 7.40
CA SER A 118 10.61 -10.54 8.71
C SER A 118 9.26 -10.95 9.31
N ALA A 119 9.07 -12.26 9.54
CA ALA A 119 7.90 -12.77 10.25
C ALA A 119 7.77 -12.20 11.68
N GLY A 120 8.91 -11.98 12.35
CA GLY A 120 8.98 -11.39 13.68
C GLY A 120 8.56 -9.93 13.70
N TRP A 121 8.85 -9.16 12.64
CA TRP A 121 8.38 -7.78 12.52
C TRP A 121 6.86 -7.74 12.47
N TRP A 122 6.24 -8.58 11.62
CA TRP A 122 4.80 -8.65 11.49
C TRP A 122 4.10 -9.10 12.78
N SER A 123 4.63 -10.08 13.50
CA SER A 123 4.02 -10.55 14.75
C SER A 123 4.16 -9.56 15.90
N SER A 124 5.06 -8.57 15.78
CA SER A 124 5.23 -7.51 16.77
C SER A 124 4.19 -6.39 16.67
N LYS A 125 3.36 -6.37 15.63
CA LYS A 125 2.37 -5.32 15.35
C LYS A 125 0.97 -5.91 15.19
N THR A 126 -0.04 -5.12 15.55
CA THR A 126 -1.44 -5.46 15.27
C THR A 126 -1.84 -4.92 13.90
N ASP A 127 -2.83 -5.55 13.26
CA ASP A 127 -3.41 -5.06 12.01
C ASP A 127 -3.93 -3.63 12.13
N ALA A 128 -4.62 -3.30 13.23
CA ALA A 128 -5.05 -1.94 13.55
C ALA A 128 -3.89 -0.92 13.55
N TYR A 129 -2.74 -1.29 14.12
CA TYR A 129 -1.56 -0.43 14.11
C TYR A 129 -1.03 -0.21 12.68
N LEU A 130 -0.99 -1.27 11.88
CA LEU A 130 -0.51 -1.20 10.50
C LEU A 130 -1.45 -0.37 9.62
N LEU A 131 -2.76 -0.57 9.74
CA LEU A 131 -3.75 0.24 9.05
C LEU A 131 -3.58 1.71 9.40
N TRP A 132 -3.44 2.03 10.70
CA TRP A 132 -3.23 3.40 11.14
C TRP A 132 -1.98 4.02 10.49
N LYS A 133 -0.84 3.32 10.54
CA LYS A 133 0.43 3.84 10.02
C LYS A 133 0.42 4.02 8.51
N VAL A 134 -0.28 3.17 7.76
CA VAL A 134 -0.45 3.38 6.32
C VAL A 134 -1.46 4.49 6.03
N SER A 135 -2.57 4.51 6.75
CA SER A 135 -3.65 5.49 6.55
C SER A 135 -3.18 6.91 6.82
N ASP A 136 -2.62 7.17 8.00
CA ASP A 136 -2.20 8.52 8.43
C ASP A 136 -0.75 8.84 8.05
N GLY A 137 0.01 7.82 7.62
CA GLY A 137 1.44 7.94 7.36
C GLY A 137 2.28 8.01 8.63
N VAL A 138 3.58 8.17 8.40
CA VAL A 138 4.62 8.35 9.42
C VAL A 138 5.43 9.56 8.96
N THR A 139 4.75 10.71 8.95
CA THR A 139 5.13 11.88 8.16
C THR A 139 6.39 12.56 8.66
N ALA A 140 6.68 12.47 9.97
CA ALA A 140 7.92 12.97 10.55
C ALA A 140 9.14 12.17 10.05
N GLU A 141 8.93 10.91 9.65
CA GLU A 141 9.91 9.98 9.13
C GLU A 141 9.86 9.85 7.59
N GLY A 142 9.04 10.67 6.93
CA GLY A 142 8.97 10.77 5.47
C GLY A 142 7.98 9.82 4.78
N MET A 143 7.23 8.98 5.51
CA MET A 143 6.15 8.19 4.93
C MET A 143 4.87 9.03 4.84
N PRO A 144 4.33 9.30 3.63
CA PRO A 144 3.14 10.12 3.48
C PRO A 144 1.87 9.42 4.00
N SER A 145 0.83 10.21 4.25
CA SER A 145 -0.53 9.72 4.50
C SER A 145 -1.16 9.19 3.22
N TRP A 146 -1.85 8.05 3.30
CA TRP A 146 -2.48 7.41 2.15
C TRP A 146 -4.01 7.43 2.19
N ASN A 147 -4.64 7.81 3.30
CA ASN A 147 -6.10 7.83 3.46
C ASN A 147 -6.84 8.84 2.55
N SER A 148 -6.10 9.78 1.94
CA SER A 148 -6.62 10.72 0.93
C SER A 148 -6.54 10.18 -0.50
N THR A 149 -5.73 9.15 -0.72
CA THR A 149 -5.46 8.56 -2.04
C THR A 149 -6.15 7.21 -2.21
N TYR A 150 -6.17 6.40 -1.15
CA TYR A 150 -6.72 5.05 -1.14
C TYR A 150 -7.83 4.93 -0.09
N LYS A 151 -8.85 4.15 -0.41
CA LYS A 151 -9.88 3.74 0.54
C LYS A 151 -9.30 2.76 1.56
N GLU A 152 -9.96 2.60 2.71
CA GLU A 152 -9.51 1.67 3.76
C GLU A 152 -9.32 0.24 3.22
N ASP A 153 -10.24 -0.25 2.39
CA ASP A 153 -10.14 -1.59 1.78
C ASP A 153 -8.91 -1.74 0.87
N GLU A 154 -8.55 -0.69 0.13
CA GLU A 154 -7.34 -0.69 -0.71
C GLU A 154 -6.06 -0.67 0.13
N ILE A 155 -6.11 -0.05 1.32
CA ILE A 155 -5.02 -0.12 2.29
C ILE A 155 -4.94 -1.52 2.91
N TRP A 156 -6.07 -2.18 3.17
CA TRP A 156 -6.06 -3.57 3.60
C TRP A 156 -5.48 -4.51 2.53
N ASP A 157 -5.81 -4.28 1.26
CA ASP A 157 -5.23 -5.00 0.13
C ASP A 157 -3.71 -4.84 0.09
N VAL A 158 -3.18 -3.61 0.23
CA VAL A 158 -1.73 -3.39 0.21
C VAL A 158 -1.02 -4.06 1.39
N LEU A 159 -1.64 -4.06 2.58
CA LEU A 159 -1.12 -4.77 3.76
C LEU A 159 -1.16 -6.29 3.55
N ALA A 160 -2.20 -6.82 2.92
CA ALA A 160 -2.29 -8.24 2.57
C ALA A 160 -1.18 -8.64 1.60
N TYR A 161 -0.89 -7.82 0.57
CA TYR A 161 0.26 -8.04 -0.31
C TYR A 161 1.59 -7.94 0.43
N ALA A 162 1.81 -6.88 1.22
CA ALA A 162 3.06 -6.67 1.94
C ALA A 162 3.37 -7.85 2.87
N LYS A 163 2.36 -8.46 3.49
CA LYS A 163 2.51 -9.65 4.34
C LYS A 163 3.07 -10.85 3.58
N THR A 164 2.80 -10.97 2.27
CA THR A 164 3.35 -12.06 1.43
C THR A 164 4.86 -11.95 1.18
N LEU A 165 5.46 -10.79 1.48
CA LEU A 165 6.90 -10.58 1.38
C LEU A 165 7.67 -11.23 2.54
N SER A 166 6.97 -11.54 3.63
CA SER A 166 7.52 -12.28 4.77
C SER A 166 7.87 -13.70 4.36
N LYS A 167 9.10 -14.12 4.67
CA LYS A 167 9.55 -15.51 4.50
C LYS A 167 9.34 -16.32 5.77
#